data_AF-A0A8J4U2S4-F1
#
_entry.id   AF-A0A8J4U2S4-F1
#
_cell.length_a   1.000
_cell.length_b   1.000
_cell.length_c   1.000
_cell.angle_alpha   90.00
_cell.angle_beta   90.00
_cell.angle_gamma   90.00
#
_symmetry.space_group_name_H-M   'P 1'
#
loop_
_entity.id
_entity.type
_entity.pdbx_description
1 polymer ?
#
loop_
_entity_poly.entity_id
_entity_poly.type
_entity_poly.pdbx_seq_one_letter_code
_entity_poly.pdbx_strand_id
1 'polypeptide(L)'
;MNIPASPDVKASPLSTQADKPSAWLSFQPQTAARTPARHQSVVKGVNALPPEDRLLKFLVDNSADSEEAVQCANCDWECKKQDVDAMYYCNTCNQPLCGNCREATHKAKMFSRHEIVSLAKRTKEAHKKCALHEELYIMFSTEKKSMLCINCFRDMPVESRAHCIDIETAYMQGCEKLDQAVLAVKELQTSAREAIVLLKAMIGEVRANVDEEESAICTLFNSMQEKLAERKKILLKAAQSQHEEKERAFKEQLSHLAALLPTLQVHLVTCSAFLSSANKFEFLDMGYQLMERLKKIVKLPHRLRPSQSSKINTEYRSEFARCLEPLLLLGQRRSVSTAGSVSGLGNSIGLLPSVTCHSPTGGHMMLDSSGVRKTTSHRYISTKVLLAEGGESPFTDHCRNYENSYKNLQTEIQKLKDQVQEIHRDLTKHHSLIKTDTMSEILDRSLEMEGEISSEYATVEMMRAMFEEIWEETYQRVANEQEIYEAQLHDLVQLKQENSYLTTIARQIGLYICSLSKVKERLEPRPLCIMLRASKYIC
;
A
#
# COMPACT_ATOMS: atom_id res chain seq x y z
N MET A 1 -20.53 -37.71 -48.39
CA MET A 1 -19.09 -38.03 -48.45
C MET A 1 -18.44 -37.47 -47.20
N ASN A 2 -17.67 -38.32 -46.53
CA ASN A 2 -17.21 -38.17 -45.16
C ASN A 2 -16.38 -36.90 -44.91
N ILE A 3 -16.70 -36.23 -43.81
CA ILE A 3 -15.91 -35.19 -43.16
C ILE A 3 -14.77 -35.89 -42.41
N PRO A 4 -13.49 -35.53 -42.61
CA PRO A 4 -12.44 -35.92 -41.68
C PRO A 4 -12.36 -34.90 -40.54
N ALA A 5 -12.40 -35.44 -39.33
CA ALA A 5 -12.26 -34.74 -38.06
C ALA A 5 -10.85 -34.15 -37.87
N SER A 6 -10.80 -33.03 -37.16
CA SER A 6 -9.60 -32.38 -36.64
C SER A 6 -8.77 -33.32 -35.74
N PRO A 7 -7.43 -33.24 -35.74
CA PRO A 7 -6.61 -33.91 -34.75
C PRO A 7 -6.52 -33.11 -33.45
N ASP A 8 -6.65 -33.85 -32.35
CA ASP A 8 -6.42 -33.44 -30.96
C ASP A 8 -5.07 -32.75 -30.76
N VAL A 9 -5.11 -31.49 -30.29
CA VAL A 9 -3.94 -30.85 -29.68
C VAL A 9 -3.93 -31.21 -28.20
N LYS A 10 -3.02 -32.13 -27.86
CA LYS A 10 -2.61 -32.46 -26.49
C LYS A 10 -2.33 -31.19 -25.70
N ALA A 11 -3.14 -30.94 -24.68
CA ALA A 11 -2.80 -30.04 -23.59
C ALA A 11 -1.69 -30.68 -22.75
N SER A 12 -0.49 -30.11 -22.80
CA SER A 12 0.57 -30.39 -21.84
C SER A 12 0.16 -29.84 -20.46
N PRO A 13 0.27 -30.61 -19.37
CA PRO A 13 0.04 -30.08 -18.04
C PRO A 13 1.25 -29.22 -17.64
N LEU A 14 1.01 -27.93 -17.44
CA LEU A 14 1.96 -27.06 -16.76
C LEU A 14 2.09 -27.57 -15.33
N SER A 15 3.29 -28.06 -15.01
CA SER A 15 3.71 -28.48 -13.68
C SER A 15 3.46 -27.34 -12.68
N THR A 16 2.54 -27.59 -11.73
CA THR A 16 2.38 -26.80 -10.52
C THR A 16 3.62 -27.00 -9.66
N GLN A 17 4.60 -26.11 -9.79
CA GLN A 17 5.72 -26.04 -8.86
C GLN A 17 5.20 -25.38 -7.59
N ALA A 18 4.78 -26.22 -6.65
CA ALA A 18 4.47 -25.80 -5.28
C ALA A 18 5.77 -25.30 -4.65
N ASP A 19 5.87 -23.99 -4.43
CA ASP A 19 6.91 -23.42 -3.59
C ASP A 19 6.72 -23.92 -2.17
N LYS A 20 7.69 -24.73 -1.74
CA LYS A 20 7.83 -25.20 -0.37
C LYS A 20 8.11 -23.99 0.53
N PRO A 21 7.32 -23.73 1.59
CA PRO A 21 7.80 -22.88 2.65
C PRO A 21 8.94 -23.61 3.36
N SER A 22 10.10 -22.95 3.36
CA SER A 22 11.32 -23.32 4.06
C SER A 22 11.02 -23.73 5.50
N ALA A 23 11.38 -24.97 5.84
CA ALA A 23 11.30 -25.50 7.19
C ALA A 23 12.18 -24.68 8.15
N TRP A 24 11.55 -23.77 8.91
CA TRP A 24 12.15 -23.14 10.08
C TRP A 24 11.54 -23.73 11.34
N LEU A 25 12.25 -24.74 11.85
CA LEU A 25 12.36 -25.16 13.25
C LEU A 25 11.12 -25.01 14.15
N SER A 26 10.41 -26.13 14.27
CA SER A 26 9.53 -26.44 15.40
C SER A 26 10.27 -26.31 16.73
N PHE A 27 9.85 -25.37 17.59
CA PHE A 27 10.20 -25.38 19.01
C PHE A 27 9.05 -26.03 19.79
N GLN A 28 9.21 -27.30 20.15
CA GLN A 28 8.47 -27.92 21.25
C GLN A 28 9.25 -27.76 22.57
N PRO A 29 8.56 -27.65 23.71
CA PRO A 29 9.16 -27.22 24.97
C PRO A 29 9.88 -28.37 25.66
N GLN A 30 11.19 -28.27 25.81
CA GLN A 30 11.95 -29.16 26.69
C GLN A 30 12.08 -28.53 28.08
N THR A 31 11.48 -29.22 29.05
CA THR A 31 11.76 -29.12 30.48
C THR A 31 13.23 -29.38 30.75
N ALA A 32 13.99 -28.37 31.19
CA ALA A 32 15.30 -28.55 31.81
C ALA A 32 15.58 -27.40 32.78
N ALA A 33 16.24 -27.75 33.87
CA ALA A 33 16.38 -26.99 35.11
C ALA A 33 16.90 -25.54 34.94
N ARG A 34 16.37 -24.66 35.78
CA ARG A 34 16.82 -23.27 35.97
C ARG A 34 18.30 -23.23 36.35
N THR A 35 19.13 -22.67 35.47
CA THR A 35 20.41 -22.03 35.81
C THR A 35 20.30 -20.53 35.50
N PRO A 36 20.85 -19.62 36.32
CA PRO A 36 20.80 -18.19 36.03
C PRO A 36 21.76 -17.87 34.88
N ALA A 37 21.24 -17.25 33.83
CA ALA A 37 22.00 -16.80 32.67
C ALA A 37 23.03 -15.72 33.07
N ARG A 38 24.31 -16.11 33.06
CA ARG A 38 25.47 -15.22 33.12
C ARG A 38 25.57 -14.50 31.77
N HIS A 39 25.25 -13.21 31.74
CA HIS A 39 25.55 -12.38 30.57
C HIS A 39 27.07 -12.32 30.41
N GLN A 40 27.56 -12.88 29.31
CA GLN A 40 28.96 -12.84 28.92
C GLN A 40 29.24 -11.44 28.37
N SER A 41 29.73 -10.52 29.20
CA SER A 41 30.39 -9.31 28.69
C SER A 41 31.69 -9.75 28.03
N VAL A 42 31.80 -9.51 26.73
CA VAL A 42 33.02 -9.77 25.96
C VAL A 42 34.10 -8.81 26.46
N VAL A 43 35.02 -9.32 27.29
CA VAL A 43 36.31 -8.67 27.56
C VAL A 43 37.36 -9.40 26.72
N LYS A 44 37.92 -8.71 25.72
CA LYS A 44 39.14 -9.17 25.04
C LYS A 44 40.31 -9.08 26.03
N GLY A 45 40.81 -10.22 26.50
CA GLY A 45 42.08 -10.31 27.23
C GLY A 45 42.12 -11.39 28.32
N VAL A 46 42.84 -12.48 28.04
CA VAL A 46 43.49 -13.45 28.95
C VAL A 46 42.86 -13.67 30.34
N ASN A 47 42.09 -14.77 30.50
CA ASN A 47 41.87 -15.58 31.72
C ASN A 47 41.89 -14.91 33.11
N ALA A 48 41.50 -13.64 33.25
CA ALA A 48 41.28 -13.04 34.55
C ALA A 48 39.82 -13.33 34.94
N LEU A 49 39.64 -14.17 35.96
CA LEU A 49 38.38 -14.18 36.69
C LEU A 49 38.09 -12.73 37.10
N PRO A 50 36.82 -12.26 37.02
CA PRO A 50 36.47 -10.94 37.52
C PRO A 50 36.95 -10.80 38.97
N PRO A 51 37.45 -9.61 39.37
CA PRO A 51 37.97 -9.39 40.71
C PRO A 51 36.97 -9.84 41.77
N GLU A 52 37.46 -10.46 42.84
CA GLU A 52 36.62 -11.00 43.91
C GLU A 52 35.72 -9.90 44.48
N ASP A 53 34.41 -10.07 44.30
CA ASP A 53 33.42 -9.15 44.83
C ASP A 53 33.35 -9.35 46.35
N ARG A 54 33.96 -8.41 47.09
CA ARG A 54 34.04 -8.46 48.55
C ARG A 54 32.67 -8.46 49.23
N LEU A 55 31.64 -7.90 48.59
CA LEU A 55 30.27 -7.92 49.11
C LEU A 55 29.65 -9.30 48.91
N LEU A 56 29.78 -9.88 47.71
CA LEU A 56 29.31 -11.26 47.48
C LEU A 56 30.07 -12.26 48.35
N LYS A 57 31.38 -12.10 48.51
CA LYS A 57 32.19 -12.88 49.45
C LYS A 57 31.67 -12.75 50.88
N PHE A 58 31.43 -11.53 51.36
CA PHE A 58 30.84 -11.31 52.69
C PHE A 58 29.45 -11.96 52.84
N LEU A 59 28.59 -11.89 51.82
CA LEU A 59 27.26 -12.51 51.86
C LEU A 59 27.34 -14.04 51.87
N VAL A 60 28.28 -14.62 51.11
CA VAL A 60 28.54 -16.07 51.07
C VAL A 60 29.19 -16.54 52.38
N ASP A 61 30.23 -15.86 52.85
CA ASP A 61 30.96 -16.20 54.08
C ASP A 61 30.06 -16.09 55.32
N ASN A 62 29.20 -15.07 55.42
CA ASN A 62 28.22 -15.01 56.52
C ASN A 62 27.11 -16.05 56.41
N SER A 63 26.80 -16.52 55.20
CA SER A 63 25.87 -17.64 55.03
C SER A 63 26.51 -18.99 55.39
N ALA A 64 27.84 -19.09 55.29
CA ALA A 64 28.65 -20.27 55.61
C ALA A 64 29.10 -20.32 57.09
N ASP A 65 29.23 -19.18 57.77
CA ASP A 65 29.61 -19.05 59.20
C ASP A 65 28.58 -19.67 60.18
N SER A 66 27.45 -20.17 59.69
CA SER A 66 26.54 -21.05 60.44
C SER A 66 27.01 -22.51 60.49
N GLU A 67 28.12 -22.87 59.83
CA GLU A 67 28.61 -24.25 59.68
C GLU A 67 29.79 -24.64 60.61
N GLU A 68 30.28 -23.77 61.50
CA GLU A 68 31.26 -24.17 62.52
C GLU A 68 30.62 -25.04 63.61
N ALA A 69 31.25 -26.16 63.97
CA ALA A 69 30.79 -27.04 65.04
C ALA A 69 30.84 -26.30 66.39
N VAL A 70 29.67 -25.91 66.91
CA VAL A 70 29.59 -25.17 68.18
C VAL A 70 29.48 -26.16 69.35
N GLN A 71 30.43 -26.07 70.27
CA GLN A 71 30.50 -26.89 71.48
C GLN A 71 29.92 -26.15 72.68
N CYS A 72 29.17 -26.85 73.54
CA CYS A 72 28.66 -26.27 74.79
C CYS A 72 29.81 -26.00 75.79
N ALA A 73 29.94 -24.78 76.28
CA ALA A 73 31.03 -24.37 77.19
C ALA A 73 31.01 -25.07 78.57
N ASN A 74 29.89 -25.68 78.95
CA ASN A 74 29.72 -26.30 80.28
C ASN A 74 29.86 -27.83 80.28
N CYS A 75 29.70 -28.49 79.13
CA CYS A 75 29.74 -29.95 79.04
C CYS A 75 30.51 -30.47 77.83
N ASP A 76 31.15 -29.57 77.09
CA ASP A 76 31.93 -29.82 75.87
C ASP A 76 31.17 -30.63 74.80
N TRP A 77 29.83 -30.66 74.89
CA TRP A 77 29.00 -31.39 73.94
C TRP A 77 28.98 -30.66 72.60
N GLU A 78 29.43 -31.36 71.56
CA GLU A 78 29.54 -30.86 70.20
C GLU A 78 28.23 -31.04 69.44
N CYS A 79 27.62 -29.92 69.03
CA CYS A 79 26.38 -29.92 68.27
C CYS A 79 26.64 -30.22 66.78
N LYS A 80 26.06 -31.31 66.25
CA LYS A 80 26.09 -31.62 64.81
C LYS A 80 24.86 -31.02 64.12
N LYS A 81 25.03 -30.64 62.83
CA LYS A 81 24.16 -29.88 61.89
C LYS A 81 22.62 -29.82 62.06
N GLN A 82 21.97 -30.65 62.85
CA GLN A 82 20.52 -30.66 63.06
C GLN A 82 20.04 -30.00 64.37
N ASP A 83 20.94 -29.65 65.31
CA ASP A 83 20.58 -29.08 66.63
C ASP A 83 21.03 -27.61 66.84
N VAL A 84 21.42 -26.90 65.78
CA VAL A 84 21.91 -25.50 65.87
C VAL A 84 20.83 -24.54 66.39
N ASP A 85 19.56 -24.80 66.05
CA ASP A 85 18.40 -24.05 66.58
C ASP A 85 18.08 -24.38 68.05
N ALA A 86 18.63 -25.48 68.59
CA ALA A 86 18.48 -25.89 69.99
C ALA A 86 19.64 -25.43 70.90
N MET A 87 20.64 -24.75 70.32
CA MET A 87 21.75 -24.14 71.04
C MET A 87 21.44 -22.70 71.44
N TYR A 88 21.90 -22.34 72.63
CA TYR A 88 21.73 -21.02 73.21
C TYR A 88 23.09 -20.33 73.34
N TYR A 89 23.09 -19.01 73.33
CA TYR A 89 24.28 -18.21 73.57
C TYR A 89 23.99 -17.25 74.71
N CYS A 90 24.78 -17.31 75.77
CA CYS A 90 24.70 -16.34 76.84
C CYS A 90 25.58 -15.13 76.48
N ASN A 91 24.96 -13.99 76.16
CA ASN A 91 25.68 -12.76 75.86
C ASN A 91 26.46 -12.25 77.08
N THR A 92 25.95 -12.49 78.29
CA THR A 92 26.59 -12.06 79.54
C THR A 92 27.85 -12.86 79.87
N CYS A 93 27.86 -14.16 79.59
CA CYS A 93 29.03 -15.02 79.78
C CYS A 93 29.90 -15.17 78.52
N ASN A 94 29.43 -14.69 77.36
CA ASN A 94 30.03 -14.91 76.05
C ASN A 94 30.30 -16.40 75.75
N GLN A 95 29.32 -17.26 76.08
CA GLN A 95 29.48 -18.71 75.99
C GLN A 95 28.29 -19.39 75.29
N PRO A 96 28.53 -20.31 74.35
CA PRO A 96 27.50 -21.20 73.83
C PRO A 96 27.10 -22.27 74.87
N LEU A 97 25.81 -22.57 74.95
CA LEU A 97 25.20 -23.48 75.92
C LEU A 97 24.19 -24.39 75.22
N CYS A 98 24.23 -25.69 75.49
CA CYS A 98 23.13 -26.57 75.12
C CYS A 98 21.90 -26.32 76.01
N GLY A 99 20.70 -26.75 75.58
CA GLY A 99 19.46 -26.57 76.33
C GLY A 99 19.54 -27.06 77.78
N ASN A 100 20.14 -28.23 78.01
CA ASN A 100 20.30 -28.80 79.35
C ASN A 100 21.21 -27.94 80.24
N CYS A 101 22.33 -27.45 79.70
CA CYS A 101 23.24 -26.59 80.45
C CYS A 101 22.62 -25.22 80.72
N ARG A 102 21.85 -24.66 79.79
CA ARG A 102 21.07 -23.43 80.02
C ARG A 102 20.13 -23.62 81.22
N GLU A 103 19.36 -24.70 81.24
CA GLU A 103 18.41 -24.94 82.34
C GLU A 103 19.07 -25.30 83.66
N ALA A 104 20.15 -26.07 83.64
CA ALA A 104 20.85 -26.46 84.87
C ALA A 104 21.60 -25.28 85.52
N THR A 105 22.20 -24.40 84.70
CA THR A 105 23.08 -23.33 85.20
C THR A 105 22.40 -21.97 85.26
N HIS A 106 21.66 -21.59 84.22
CA HIS A 106 21.10 -20.23 84.11
C HIS A 106 19.65 -20.09 84.58
N LYS A 107 18.98 -21.18 84.98
CA LYS A 107 17.65 -21.14 85.65
C LYS A 107 17.75 -20.75 87.12
N ALA A 108 18.94 -20.86 87.72
CA ALA A 108 19.15 -20.48 89.11
C ALA A 108 19.03 -18.95 89.28
N LYS A 109 18.45 -18.49 90.41
CA LYS A 109 18.19 -17.06 90.68
C LYS A 109 19.43 -16.16 90.53
N MET A 110 20.63 -16.71 90.77
CA MET A 110 21.92 -16.02 90.69
C MET A 110 22.29 -15.58 89.26
N PHE A 111 21.69 -16.18 88.22
CA PHE A 111 21.99 -15.90 86.80
C PHE A 111 20.78 -15.36 86.03
N SER A 112 19.72 -14.96 86.75
CA SER A 112 18.48 -14.43 86.15
C SER A 112 18.66 -13.11 85.39
N ARG A 113 19.80 -12.42 85.59
CA ARG A 113 20.20 -11.21 84.88
C ARG A 113 20.99 -11.48 83.60
N HIS A 114 21.34 -12.73 83.31
CA HIS A 114 22.09 -13.06 82.11
C HIS A 114 21.17 -13.06 80.88
N GLU A 115 21.58 -12.39 79.83
CA GLU A 115 20.86 -12.37 78.56
C GLU A 115 21.25 -13.62 77.74
N ILE A 116 20.25 -14.42 77.39
CA ILE A 116 20.44 -15.67 76.65
C ILE A 116 19.57 -15.65 75.39
N VAL A 117 20.21 -15.70 74.23
CA VAL A 117 19.57 -15.72 72.90
C VAL A 117 19.76 -17.07 72.23
N SER A 118 18.98 -17.38 71.19
CA SER A 118 19.30 -18.53 70.34
C SER A 118 20.63 -18.27 69.62
N LEU A 119 21.43 -19.31 69.43
CA LEU A 119 22.75 -19.18 68.83
C LEU A 119 22.71 -18.51 67.43
N ALA A 120 21.65 -18.76 66.64
CA ALA A 120 21.39 -18.13 65.34
C ALA A 120 21.07 -16.62 65.41
N LYS A 121 20.65 -16.11 66.58
CA LYS A 121 20.34 -14.70 66.83
C LYS A 121 21.46 -13.97 67.60
N ARG A 122 22.61 -14.61 67.79
CA ARG A 122 23.77 -13.96 68.40
C ARG A 122 24.11 -12.71 67.58
N THR A 123 23.93 -11.54 68.18
CA THR A 123 24.53 -10.30 67.68
C THR A 123 26.04 -10.46 67.77
N LYS A 124 26.71 -10.73 66.63
CA LYS A 124 28.16 -10.54 66.53
C LYS A 124 28.41 -9.02 66.65
N GLU A 125 28.34 -8.46 67.85
CA GLU A 125 28.89 -7.14 68.16
C GLU A 125 30.42 -7.22 68.18
N ALA A 126 31.00 -7.66 67.07
CA ALA A 126 32.41 -7.47 66.80
C ALA A 126 32.59 -5.99 66.46
N HIS A 127 32.62 -5.15 67.49
CA HIS A 127 33.04 -3.76 67.36
C HIS A 127 34.44 -3.77 66.75
N LYS A 128 34.52 -3.48 65.45
CA LYS A 128 35.79 -3.53 64.73
C LYS A 128 36.71 -2.47 65.31
N LYS A 129 37.93 -2.88 65.62
CA LYS A 129 39.00 -2.02 66.11
C LYS A 129 39.78 -1.45 64.93
N CYS A 130 40.28 -0.24 65.11
CA CYS A 130 41.18 0.40 64.17
C CYS A 130 42.49 -0.38 64.08
N ALA A 131 42.89 -0.78 62.87
CA ALA A 131 44.12 -1.53 62.67
C ALA A 131 45.40 -0.74 63.06
N LEU A 132 45.33 0.59 63.14
CA LEU A 132 46.47 1.45 63.47
C LEU A 132 46.56 1.80 64.95
N HIS A 133 45.42 1.93 65.63
CA HIS A 133 45.34 2.45 66.99
C HIS A 133 44.72 1.47 67.99
N GLU A 134 44.21 0.33 67.52
CA GLU A 134 43.49 -0.70 68.29
C GLU A 134 42.25 -0.21 69.07
N GLU A 135 41.87 1.05 68.88
CA GLU A 135 40.66 1.68 69.43
C GLU A 135 39.42 1.38 68.59
N LEU A 136 38.24 1.39 69.22
CA LEU A 136 36.98 1.16 68.53
C LEU A 136 36.73 2.23 67.45
N TYR A 137 36.22 1.79 66.30
CA TYR A 137 35.64 2.73 65.34
C TYR A 137 34.39 3.36 65.94
N ILE A 138 34.33 4.69 65.92
CA ILE A 138 33.19 5.47 66.46
C ILE A 138 32.67 6.52 65.47
N MET A 139 33.46 6.84 64.43
CA MET A 139 33.13 7.83 63.40
C MET A 139 33.31 7.25 62.00
N PHE A 140 32.65 7.84 61.00
CA PHE A 140 32.79 7.50 59.58
C PHE A 140 33.06 8.77 58.77
N SER A 141 34.10 8.72 57.92
CA SER A 141 34.36 9.78 56.94
C SER A 141 33.54 9.53 55.68
N THR A 142 32.59 10.42 55.40
CA THR A 142 31.76 10.36 54.19
C THR A 142 32.55 10.66 52.92
N GLU A 143 33.60 11.48 53.02
CA GLU A 143 34.51 11.84 51.93
C GLU A 143 35.42 10.66 51.56
N LYS A 144 36.14 10.09 52.54
CA LYS A 144 37.09 8.99 52.31
C LYS A 144 36.46 7.60 52.35
N LYS A 145 35.16 7.50 52.67
CA LYS A 145 34.39 6.25 52.82
C LYS A 145 35.09 5.23 53.74
N SER A 146 35.58 5.70 54.89
CA SER A 146 36.38 4.89 55.81
C SER A 146 35.94 5.08 57.27
N MET A 147 36.07 4.01 58.06
CA MET A 147 35.80 4.03 59.50
C MET A 147 36.98 4.65 60.25
N LEU A 148 36.69 5.45 61.28
CA LEU A 148 37.67 6.19 62.07
C LEU A 148 37.46 5.95 63.58
N CYS A 149 38.56 5.68 64.29
CA CYS A 149 38.58 5.77 65.75
C CYS A 149 38.85 7.23 66.17
N ILE A 150 38.80 7.51 67.47
CA ILE A 150 39.03 8.86 68.00
C ILE A 150 40.40 9.44 67.60
N ASN A 151 41.45 8.61 67.55
CA ASN A 151 42.80 9.05 67.19
C ASN A 151 42.91 9.33 65.69
N CYS A 152 42.38 8.46 64.83
CA CYS A 152 42.31 8.72 63.38
C CYS A 152 41.58 10.03 63.03
N PHE A 153 40.55 10.40 63.81
CA PHE A 153 39.85 11.68 63.62
C PHE A 153 40.71 12.88 64.06
N ARG A 154 41.46 12.76 65.16
CA ARG A 154 42.39 13.79 65.64
C ARG A 154 43.56 14.00 64.68
N ASP A 155 44.06 12.94 64.06
CA ASP A 155 45.17 13.00 63.11
C ASP A 155 44.75 13.53 61.73
N MET A 156 43.43 13.65 61.48
CA MET A 156 42.89 14.15 60.23
C MET A 156 42.95 15.70 60.16
N PRO A 157 43.29 16.28 58.98
CA PRO A 157 43.25 17.73 58.78
C PRO A 157 41.87 18.32 59.07
N VAL A 158 41.86 19.54 59.60
CA VAL A 158 40.66 20.19 60.17
C VAL A 158 39.56 20.34 59.13
N GLU A 159 39.92 20.57 57.87
CA GLU A 159 39.01 20.73 56.74
C GLU A 159 38.22 19.45 56.47
N SER A 160 38.87 18.28 56.52
CA SER A 160 38.22 16.98 56.29
C SER A 160 37.37 16.51 57.48
N ARG A 161 37.54 17.10 58.67
CA ARG A 161 36.74 16.73 59.86
C ARG A 161 35.26 17.10 59.70
N ALA A 162 34.94 18.11 58.90
CA ALA A 162 33.56 18.50 58.58
C ALA A 162 32.77 17.39 57.87
N HIS A 163 33.45 16.41 57.25
CA HIS A 163 32.84 15.27 56.56
C HIS A 163 32.77 14.00 57.41
N CYS A 164 33.10 14.09 58.71
CA CYS A 164 33.04 12.98 59.64
C CYS A 164 31.76 13.06 60.48
N ILE A 165 31.04 11.95 60.52
CA ILE A 165 29.81 11.79 61.29
C ILE A 165 29.95 10.55 62.19
N ASP A 166 29.14 10.44 63.24
CA ASP A 166 29.12 9.23 64.06
C ASP A 166 28.62 8.03 63.25
N ILE A 167 29.01 6.82 63.69
CA ILE A 167 28.70 5.59 62.94
C ILE A 167 27.19 5.34 62.83
N GLU A 168 26.40 5.68 63.84
CA GLU A 168 24.96 5.44 63.82
C GLU A 168 24.27 6.34 62.77
N THR A 169 24.63 7.62 62.75
CA THR A 169 24.16 8.55 61.72
C THR A 169 24.62 8.14 60.32
N ALA A 170 25.88 7.69 60.17
CA ALA A 170 26.39 7.19 58.90
C ALA A 170 25.64 5.94 58.42
N TYR A 171 25.30 5.05 59.35
CA TYR A 171 24.55 3.84 59.07
C TYR A 171 23.12 4.18 58.63
N MET A 172 22.41 5.06 59.34
CA MET A 172 21.06 5.51 58.95
C MET A 172 21.06 6.15 57.56
N GLN A 173 21.98 7.09 57.28
CA GLN A 173 22.11 7.71 55.96
C GLN A 173 22.49 6.69 54.87
N GLY A 174 23.30 5.69 55.21
CA GLY A 174 23.66 4.59 54.32
C GLY A 174 22.46 3.72 53.98
N CYS A 175 21.62 3.39 54.97
CA CYS A 175 20.38 2.64 54.78
C CYS A 175 19.41 3.41 53.88
N GLU A 176 19.17 4.70 54.14
CA GLU A 176 18.28 5.53 53.30
C GLU A 176 18.74 5.59 51.84
N LYS A 177 20.05 5.76 51.60
CA LYS A 177 20.62 5.78 50.25
C LYS A 177 20.50 4.42 49.57
N LEU A 178 20.70 3.33 50.31
CA LEU A 178 20.52 1.98 49.80
C LEU A 178 19.06 1.70 49.44
N ASP A 179 18.13 2.09 50.30
CA ASP A 179 16.69 1.96 50.06
C ASP A 179 16.25 2.73 48.81
N GLN A 180 16.74 3.97 48.64
CA GLN A 180 16.49 4.76 47.43
C GLN A 180 17.05 4.05 46.17
N ALA A 181 18.26 3.50 46.23
CA ALA A 181 18.84 2.76 45.11
C ALA A 181 18.05 1.47 44.79
N VAL A 182 17.59 0.75 45.82
CA VAL A 182 16.76 -0.45 45.66
C VAL A 182 15.41 -0.09 45.03
N LEU A 183 14.78 1.01 45.44
CA LEU A 183 13.53 1.48 44.86
C LEU A 183 13.71 1.82 43.37
N ALA A 184 14.78 2.54 43.01
CA ALA A 184 15.09 2.86 41.61
C ALA A 184 15.29 1.58 40.76
N VAL A 185 15.98 0.56 41.30
CA VAL A 185 16.14 -0.73 40.61
C VAL A 185 14.81 -1.48 40.47
N LYS A 186 13.93 -1.43 41.47
CA LYS A 186 12.58 -2.04 41.39
C LYS A 186 11.71 -1.36 40.34
N GLU A 187 11.77 -0.04 40.25
CA GLU A 187 11.08 0.73 39.21
C GLU A 187 11.60 0.36 37.82
N LEU A 188 12.92 0.35 37.64
CA LEU A 188 13.55 -0.08 36.39
C LEU A 188 13.18 -1.52 36.03
N GLN A 189 13.17 -2.44 37.00
CA GLN A 189 12.75 -3.83 36.78
C GLN A 189 11.30 -3.90 36.28
N THR A 190 10.40 -3.08 36.85
CA THR A 190 8.99 -3.05 36.47
C THR A 190 8.83 -2.51 35.05
N SER A 191 9.47 -1.37 34.75
CA SER A 191 9.50 -0.78 33.40
C SER A 191 10.07 -1.74 32.36
N ALA A 192 11.15 -2.46 32.69
CA ALA A 192 11.73 -3.47 31.79
C ALA A 192 10.76 -4.64 31.52
N ARG A 193 9.99 -5.09 32.52
CA ARG A 193 8.96 -6.14 32.33
C ARG A 193 7.85 -5.66 31.40
N GLU A 194 7.38 -4.44 31.59
CA GLU A 194 6.34 -3.83 30.74
C GLU A 194 6.84 -3.66 29.30
N ALA A 195 8.07 -3.17 29.11
CA ALA A 195 8.70 -3.04 27.80
C ALA A 195 8.82 -4.39 27.08
N ILE A 196 9.19 -5.48 27.79
CA ILE A 196 9.23 -6.83 27.23
C ILE A 196 7.85 -7.29 26.77
N VAL A 197 6.79 -7.02 27.55
CA VAL A 197 5.42 -7.37 27.17
C VAL A 197 4.98 -6.59 25.93
N LEU A 198 5.24 -5.28 25.89
CA LEU A 198 4.93 -4.43 24.75
C LEU A 198 5.63 -4.91 23.48
N LEU A 199 6.95 -5.17 23.55
CA LEU A 199 7.71 -5.65 22.40
C LEU A 199 7.21 -7.00 21.89
N LYS A 200 6.80 -7.92 22.78
CA LYS A 200 6.17 -9.19 22.38
C LYS A 200 4.83 -8.98 21.69
N ALA A 201 4.02 -8.03 22.15
CA ALA A 201 2.76 -7.69 21.52
C ALA A 201 2.98 -7.11 20.12
N MET A 202 3.91 -6.18 19.97
CA MET A 202 4.27 -5.59 18.66
C MET A 202 4.81 -6.64 17.67
N ILE A 203 5.62 -7.60 18.13
CA ILE A 203 6.06 -8.72 17.28
C ILE A 203 4.86 -9.56 16.81
N GLY A 204 3.87 -9.78 17.67
CA GLY A 204 2.63 -10.47 17.31
C GLY A 204 1.81 -9.69 16.28
N GLU A 205 1.68 -8.37 16.46
CA GLU A 205 0.98 -7.48 15.55
C GLU A 205 1.64 -7.43 14.17
N VAL A 206 2.98 -7.29 14.11
CA VAL A 206 3.71 -7.33 12.83
C VAL A 206 3.47 -8.64 12.07
N ARG A 207 3.41 -9.78 12.77
CA ARG A 207 3.10 -11.07 12.13
C ARG A 207 1.68 -11.10 11.58
N ALA A 208 0.71 -10.65 12.38
CA ALA A 208 -0.69 -10.57 11.93
C ALA A 208 -0.85 -9.62 10.73
N ASN A 209 -0.14 -8.49 10.73
CA ASN A 209 -0.16 -7.53 9.62
C ASN A 209 0.42 -8.12 8.34
N VAL A 210 1.49 -8.93 8.42
CA VAL A 210 2.02 -9.65 7.25
C VAL A 210 0.98 -10.63 6.70
N ASP A 211 0.35 -11.42 7.57
CA ASP A 211 -0.68 -12.37 7.14
C ASP A 211 -1.89 -11.65 6.49
N GLU A 212 -2.30 -10.51 7.05
CA GLU A 212 -3.37 -9.67 6.50
C GLU A 212 -3.00 -9.08 5.13
N GLU A 213 -1.78 -8.55 5.00
CA GLU A 213 -1.29 -7.95 3.75
C GLU A 213 -1.13 -9.02 2.66
N GLU A 214 -0.56 -10.19 2.97
CA GLU A 214 -0.47 -11.32 2.04
C GLU A 214 -1.85 -11.77 1.55
N SER A 215 -2.82 -11.85 2.46
CA SER A 215 -4.21 -12.16 2.14
C SER A 215 -4.87 -11.09 1.26
N ALA A 216 -4.63 -9.81 1.54
CA ALA A 216 -5.14 -8.69 0.75
C ALA A 216 -4.57 -8.70 -0.67
N ILE A 217 -3.25 -8.92 -0.82
CA ILE A 217 -2.58 -9.06 -2.12
C ILE A 217 -3.18 -10.22 -2.92
N CYS A 218 -3.32 -11.40 -2.30
CA CYS A 218 -3.91 -12.57 -2.96
C CYS A 218 -5.35 -12.31 -3.40
N THR A 219 -6.14 -11.66 -2.54
CA THR A 219 -7.54 -11.32 -2.82
C THR A 219 -7.66 -10.37 -4.00
N LEU A 220 -6.84 -9.32 -4.04
CA LEU A 220 -6.82 -8.35 -5.13
C LEU A 220 -6.42 -9.01 -6.46
N PHE A 221 -5.36 -9.80 -6.45
CA PHE A 221 -4.88 -10.51 -7.65
C PHE A 221 -5.92 -11.48 -8.21
N ASN A 222 -6.56 -12.27 -7.34
CA ASN A 222 -7.61 -13.20 -7.75
C ASN A 222 -8.84 -12.47 -8.30
N SER A 223 -9.22 -11.34 -7.71
CA SER A 223 -10.31 -10.48 -8.21
C SER A 223 -10.02 -9.92 -9.61
N MET A 224 -8.78 -9.47 -9.86
CA MET A 224 -8.36 -9.03 -11.20
C MET A 224 -8.44 -10.14 -12.23
N GLN A 225 -7.93 -11.34 -11.89
CA GLN A 225 -8.01 -12.49 -12.78
C GLN A 225 -9.46 -12.86 -13.12
N GLU A 226 -10.34 -12.87 -12.12
CA GLU A 226 -11.76 -13.19 -12.32
C GLU A 226 -12.42 -12.15 -13.25
N LYS A 227 -12.20 -10.86 -13.01
CA LYS A 227 -12.77 -9.79 -13.85
C LYS A 227 -12.25 -9.83 -15.28
N LEU A 228 -10.96 -10.11 -15.48
CA LEU A 228 -10.39 -10.31 -16.80
C LEU A 228 -10.96 -11.54 -17.49
N ALA A 229 -11.13 -12.66 -16.77
CA ALA A 229 -11.71 -13.88 -17.33
C ALA A 229 -13.18 -13.67 -17.74
N GLU A 230 -13.96 -12.98 -16.90
CA GLU A 230 -15.34 -12.60 -17.17
C GLU A 230 -15.41 -11.70 -18.42
N ARG A 231 -14.61 -10.63 -18.48
CA ARG A 231 -14.58 -9.71 -19.63
C ARG A 231 -14.14 -10.41 -20.91
N LYS A 232 -13.13 -11.29 -20.85
CA LYS A 232 -12.69 -12.13 -21.98
C LYS A 232 -13.85 -12.93 -22.54
N LYS A 233 -14.64 -13.60 -21.69
CA LYS A 233 -15.80 -14.40 -22.12
C LYS A 233 -16.84 -13.53 -22.84
N ILE A 234 -17.13 -12.34 -22.31
CA ILE A 234 -18.08 -11.39 -22.91
C ILE A 234 -17.59 -10.93 -24.29
N LEU A 235 -16.32 -10.53 -24.40
CA LEU A 235 -15.73 -10.06 -25.66
C LEU A 235 -15.70 -11.13 -26.74
N LEU A 236 -15.36 -12.38 -26.38
CA LEU A 236 -15.38 -13.50 -27.31
C LEU A 236 -16.81 -13.78 -27.82
N LYS A 237 -17.80 -13.73 -26.92
CA LYS A 237 -19.21 -13.89 -27.32
C LYS A 237 -19.67 -12.75 -28.24
N ALA A 238 -19.25 -11.51 -27.98
CA ALA A 238 -19.55 -10.36 -28.84
C ALA A 238 -18.91 -10.50 -30.22
N ALA A 239 -17.65 -10.94 -30.30
CA ALA A 239 -16.97 -11.21 -31.57
C ALA A 239 -17.66 -12.31 -32.38
N GLN A 240 -18.05 -13.41 -31.72
CA GLN A 240 -18.81 -14.51 -32.35
C GLN A 240 -20.18 -14.04 -32.85
N SER A 241 -20.90 -13.26 -32.06
CA SER A 241 -22.20 -12.71 -32.47
C SER A 241 -22.07 -11.79 -33.70
N GLN A 242 -21.05 -10.92 -33.74
CA GLN A 242 -20.78 -10.08 -34.92
C GLN A 242 -20.42 -10.91 -36.15
N HIS A 243 -19.63 -11.98 -35.97
CA HIS A 243 -19.32 -12.92 -37.05
C HIS A 243 -20.60 -13.54 -37.62
N GLU A 244 -21.43 -14.14 -36.76
CA GLU A 244 -22.66 -14.84 -37.17
C GLU A 244 -23.66 -13.92 -37.85
N GLU A 245 -23.86 -12.71 -37.33
CA GLU A 245 -24.77 -11.72 -37.91
C GLU A 245 -24.31 -11.27 -39.30
N LYS A 246 -23.02 -10.96 -39.44
CA LYS A 246 -22.44 -10.53 -40.73
C LYS A 246 -22.41 -11.64 -41.75
N GLU A 247 -22.04 -12.85 -41.33
CA GLU A 247 -22.04 -14.01 -42.21
C GLU A 247 -23.46 -14.31 -42.71
N ARG A 248 -24.46 -14.23 -41.83
CA ARG A 248 -25.87 -14.37 -42.21
C ARG A 248 -26.28 -13.32 -43.23
N ALA A 249 -25.97 -12.04 -43.00
CA ALA A 249 -26.27 -10.97 -43.93
C ALA A 249 -25.61 -11.18 -45.32
N PHE A 250 -24.35 -11.62 -45.36
CA PHE A 250 -23.68 -11.94 -46.63
C PHE A 250 -24.28 -13.16 -47.33
N LYS A 251 -24.66 -14.20 -46.59
CA LYS A 251 -25.35 -15.38 -47.17
C LYS A 251 -26.70 -15.01 -47.76
N GLU A 252 -27.46 -14.12 -47.12
CA GLU A 252 -28.72 -13.60 -47.65
C GLU A 252 -28.53 -12.74 -48.90
N GLN A 253 -27.52 -11.87 -48.93
CA GLN A 253 -27.19 -11.12 -50.15
C GLN A 253 -26.75 -12.06 -51.29
N LEU A 254 -25.95 -13.08 -50.98
CA LEU A 254 -25.49 -14.06 -51.94
C LEU A 254 -26.66 -14.86 -52.52
N SER A 255 -27.60 -15.32 -51.69
CA SER A 255 -28.77 -16.07 -52.16
C SER A 255 -29.67 -15.22 -53.06
N HIS A 256 -29.84 -13.93 -52.73
CA HIS A 256 -30.57 -13.00 -53.58
C HIS A 256 -29.93 -12.82 -54.96
N LEU A 257 -28.60 -12.60 -55.02
CA LEU A 257 -27.87 -12.47 -56.28
C LEU A 257 -27.87 -13.77 -57.09
N ALA A 258 -27.72 -14.92 -56.41
CA ALA A 258 -27.79 -16.23 -57.04
C ALA A 258 -29.16 -16.52 -57.67
N ALA A 259 -30.25 -16.01 -57.09
CA ALA A 259 -31.60 -16.13 -57.66
C ALA A 259 -31.86 -15.13 -58.81
N LEU A 260 -31.25 -13.94 -58.76
CA LEU A 260 -31.37 -12.93 -59.82
C LEU A 260 -30.64 -13.35 -61.10
N LEU A 261 -29.49 -14.02 -60.98
CA LEU A 261 -28.62 -14.35 -62.11
C LEU A 261 -29.31 -15.22 -63.20
N PRO A 262 -30.02 -16.32 -62.88
CA PRO A 262 -30.78 -17.09 -63.87
C PRO A 262 -31.88 -16.25 -64.54
N THR A 263 -32.55 -15.37 -63.79
CA THR A 263 -33.59 -14.49 -64.34
C THR A 263 -33.01 -13.56 -65.39
N LEU A 264 -31.84 -12.97 -65.13
CA LEU A 264 -31.11 -12.15 -66.11
C LEU A 264 -30.67 -12.98 -67.32
N GLN A 265 -30.13 -14.19 -67.11
CA GLN A 265 -29.72 -15.08 -68.21
C GLN A 265 -30.88 -15.44 -69.14
N VAL A 266 -32.06 -15.76 -68.60
CA VAL A 266 -33.26 -16.05 -69.40
C VAL A 266 -33.63 -14.85 -70.27
N HIS A 267 -33.63 -13.65 -69.71
CA HIS A 267 -33.93 -12.43 -70.48
C HIS A 267 -32.90 -12.17 -71.58
N LEU A 268 -31.61 -12.36 -71.30
CA LEU A 268 -30.56 -12.21 -72.31
C LEU A 268 -30.69 -13.23 -73.45
N VAL A 269 -30.94 -14.50 -73.12
CA VAL A 269 -31.15 -15.56 -74.14
C VAL A 269 -32.41 -15.28 -74.97
N THR A 270 -33.51 -14.87 -74.33
CA THR A 270 -34.75 -14.49 -75.05
C THR A 270 -34.50 -13.33 -76.01
N CYS A 271 -33.72 -12.32 -75.61
CA CYS A 271 -33.36 -11.21 -76.49
C CYS A 271 -32.52 -11.66 -77.68
N SER A 272 -31.52 -12.52 -77.44
CA SER A 272 -30.68 -13.06 -78.51
C SER A 272 -31.50 -13.88 -79.51
N ALA A 273 -32.38 -14.76 -79.01
CA ALA A 273 -33.25 -15.57 -79.86
C ALA A 273 -34.17 -14.68 -80.71
N PHE A 274 -34.85 -13.72 -80.08
CA PHE A 274 -35.75 -12.79 -80.77
C PHE A 274 -35.02 -11.99 -81.87
N LEU A 275 -33.83 -11.45 -81.59
CA LEU A 275 -33.05 -10.70 -82.58
C LEU A 275 -32.56 -11.57 -83.74
N SER A 276 -32.31 -12.86 -83.50
CA SER A 276 -31.85 -13.79 -84.54
C SER A 276 -32.97 -14.32 -85.44
N SER A 277 -34.20 -14.39 -84.94
CA SER A 277 -35.33 -15.03 -85.62
C SER A 277 -36.39 -14.06 -86.14
N ALA A 278 -36.53 -12.87 -85.54
CA ALA A 278 -37.61 -11.95 -85.87
C ALA A 278 -37.36 -11.24 -87.21
N ASN A 279 -38.35 -11.25 -88.08
CA ASN A 279 -38.36 -10.41 -89.27
C ASN A 279 -38.79 -8.97 -88.95
N LYS A 280 -38.70 -8.04 -89.92
CA LYS A 280 -38.96 -6.60 -89.67
C LYS A 280 -40.35 -6.32 -89.08
N PHE A 281 -41.36 -7.12 -89.43
CA PHE A 281 -42.74 -6.91 -89.00
C PHE A 281 -42.93 -7.41 -87.56
N GLU A 282 -42.45 -8.62 -87.26
CA GLU A 282 -42.47 -9.20 -85.90
C GLU A 282 -41.65 -8.36 -84.91
N PHE A 283 -40.54 -7.78 -85.37
CA PHE A 283 -39.74 -6.87 -84.56
C PHE A 283 -40.51 -5.60 -84.19
N LEU A 284 -41.19 -4.96 -85.15
CA LEU A 284 -41.94 -3.73 -84.88
C LEU A 284 -43.18 -3.98 -83.99
N ASP A 285 -43.79 -5.16 -84.11
CA ASP A 285 -44.94 -5.56 -83.28
C ASP A 285 -44.51 -5.84 -81.82
N MET A 286 -43.49 -6.68 -81.61
CA MET A 286 -43.13 -7.21 -80.29
C MET A 286 -41.89 -6.60 -79.64
N GLY A 287 -40.98 -6.00 -80.41
CA GLY A 287 -39.68 -5.52 -79.94
C GLY A 287 -39.78 -4.43 -78.88
N TYR A 288 -40.74 -3.52 -79.01
CA TYR A 288 -40.97 -2.46 -78.03
C TYR A 288 -41.46 -3.01 -76.68
N GLN A 289 -42.26 -4.09 -76.68
CA GLN A 289 -42.70 -4.76 -75.45
C GLN A 289 -41.51 -5.42 -74.74
N LEU A 290 -40.61 -6.07 -75.50
CA LEU A 290 -39.38 -6.65 -74.97
C LEU A 290 -38.46 -5.58 -74.36
N MET A 291 -38.29 -4.45 -75.05
CA MET A 291 -37.52 -3.31 -74.53
C MET A 291 -38.13 -2.75 -73.24
N GLU A 292 -39.46 -2.63 -73.16
CA GLU A 292 -40.14 -2.18 -71.95
C GLU A 292 -39.91 -3.15 -70.78
N ARG A 293 -39.94 -4.46 -71.05
CA ARG A 293 -39.66 -5.51 -70.06
C ARG A 293 -38.22 -5.45 -69.54
N LEU A 294 -37.23 -5.30 -70.43
CA LEU A 294 -35.83 -5.08 -70.04
C LEU A 294 -35.66 -3.80 -69.23
N LYS A 295 -36.32 -2.71 -69.63
CA LYS A 295 -36.27 -1.42 -68.93
C LYS A 295 -36.84 -1.53 -67.52
N LYS A 296 -37.87 -2.35 -67.30
CA LYS A 296 -38.42 -2.65 -65.96
C LYS A 296 -37.39 -3.42 -65.09
N ILE A 297 -36.70 -4.40 -65.66
CA ILE A 297 -35.68 -5.19 -64.93
C ILE A 297 -34.50 -4.32 -64.51
N VAL A 298 -34.02 -3.44 -65.41
CA VAL A 298 -32.89 -2.54 -65.13
C VAL A 298 -33.26 -1.46 -64.10
N LYS A 299 -34.52 -1.00 -64.10
CA LYS A 299 -35.02 -0.01 -63.14
C LYS A 299 -35.24 -0.55 -61.73
N LEU A 300 -35.27 -1.88 -61.54
CA LEU A 300 -35.38 -2.44 -60.20
C LEU A 300 -34.08 -2.17 -59.40
N PRO A 301 -34.19 -1.78 -58.12
CA PRO A 301 -33.01 -1.57 -57.29
C PRO A 301 -32.37 -2.92 -56.93
N HIS A 302 -31.23 -3.22 -57.56
CA HIS A 302 -30.44 -4.43 -57.28
C HIS A 302 -29.30 -4.11 -56.30
N ARG A 303 -29.22 -4.82 -55.17
CA ARG A 303 -28.11 -4.68 -54.22
C ARG A 303 -26.89 -5.50 -54.67
N LEU A 304 -26.16 -4.96 -55.64
CA LEU A 304 -24.96 -5.61 -56.20
C LEU A 304 -23.69 -5.42 -55.36
N ARG A 305 -23.74 -4.59 -54.31
CA ARG A 305 -22.61 -4.37 -53.39
C ARG A 305 -22.91 -4.88 -51.98
N PRO A 306 -21.88 -5.33 -51.25
CA PRO A 306 -22.02 -5.67 -49.83
C PRO A 306 -22.61 -4.50 -49.05
N SER A 307 -23.64 -4.76 -48.25
CA SER A 307 -24.28 -3.71 -47.44
C SER A 307 -23.55 -3.43 -46.12
N GLN A 308 -22.60 -4.29 -45.74
CA GLN A 308 -21.87 -4.22 -44.49
C GLN A 308 -20.39 -4.54 -44.70
N SER A 309 -19.55 -4.05 -43.77
CA SER A 309 -18.12 -4.37 -43.71
C SER A 309 -17.88 -5.72 -43.03
N SER A 310 -16.90 -6.49 -43.53
CA SER A 310 -16.47 -7.77 -42.95
C SER A 310 -15.64 -7.63 -41.66
N LYS A 311 -15.19 -6.43 -41.30
CA LYS A 311 -14.35 -6.22 -40.12
C LYS A 311 -15.11 -6.49 -38.81
N ILE A 312 -14.54 -7.27 -37.90
CA ILE A 312 -15.05 -7.45 -36.53
C ILE A 312 -14.25 -6.53 -35.62
N ASN A 313 -14.94 -5.75 -34.77
CA ASN A 313 -14.29 -4.89 -33.79
C ASN A 313 -15.06 -4.94 -32.48
N THR A 314 -14.37 -5.28 -31.39
CA THR A 314 -14.91 -5.36 -30.03
C THR A 314 -14.24 -4.38 -29.07
N GLU A 315 -13.30 -3.55 -29.55
CA GLU A 315 -12.56 -2.59 -28.72
C GLU A 315 -11.88 -3.24 -27.49
N TYR A 316 -11.42 -4.49 -27.66
CA TYR A 316 -11.02 -5.37 -26.56
C TYR A 316 -9.98 -4.75 -25.61
N ARG A 317 -9.07 -3.91 -26.12
CA ARG A 317 -8.05 -3.23 -25.30
C ARG A 317 -8.69 -2.26 -24.30
N SER A 318 -9.56 -1.38 -24.79
CA SER A 318 -10.28 -0.40 -23.95
C SER A 318 -11.20 -1.10 -22.96
N GLU A 319 -11.82 -2.19 -23.39
CA GLU A 319 -12.72 -3.01 -22.56
C GLU A 319 -12.00 -3.71 -21.39
N PHE A 320 -10.78 -4.20 -21.61
CA PHE A 320 -9.93 -4.74 -20.54
C PHE A 320 -9.43 -3.64 -19.60
N ALA A 321 -9.00 -2.50 -20.12
CA ALA A 321 -8.58 -1.37 -19.28
C ALA A 321 -9.70 -0.91 -18.34
N ARG A 322 -10.91 -0.68 -18.88
CA ARG A 322 -12.07 -0.24 -18.11
C ARG A 322 -12.55 -1.26 -17.06
N CYS A 323 -12.35 -2.56 -17.30
CA CYS A 323 -12.77 -3.57 -16.33
C CYS A 323 -11.81 -3.71 -15.13
N LEU A 324 -10.55 -3.27 -15.29
CA LEU A 324 -9.56 -3.26 -14.22
C LEU A 324 -9.55 -1.94 -13.44
N GLU A 325 -10.04 -0.85 -14.03
CA GLU A 325 -10.10 0.48 -13.41
C GLU A 325 -10.72 0.47 -11.99
N PRO A 326 -11.86 -0.19 -11.71
CA PRO A 326 -12.41 -0.23 -10.34
C PRO A 326 -11.57 -1.02 -9.32
N LEU A 327 -10.65 -1.88 -9.78
CA LEU A 327 -9.77 -2.68 -8.93
C LEU A 327 -8.41 -2.01 -8.73
N LEU A 328 -7.95 -1.22 -9.70
CA LEU A 328 -6.63 -0.59 -9.72
C LEU A 328 -6.65 0.86 -9.25
N LEU A 329 -7.81 1.53 -9.26
CA LEU A 329 -7.94 2.85 -8.67
C LEU A 329 -7.74 2.77 -7.15
N LEU A 330 -6.52 3.09 -6.72
CA LEU A 330 -6.18 3.55 -5.38
C LEU A 330 -6.93 4.86 -5.12
N GLY A 331 -8.15 4.76 -4.60
CA GLY A 331 -8.90 5.97 -4.32
C GLY A 331 -10.31 5.82 -3.77
N GLN A 332 -10.77 4.64 -3.35
CA GLN A 332 -12.09 4.61 -2.70
C GLN A 332 -12.35 3.40 -1.79
N ARG A 333 -11.65 3.29 -0.65
CA ARG A 333 -12.24 2.71 0.58
C ARG A 333 -11.61 3.28 1.85
N ARG A 334 -12.31 4.25 2.46
CA ARG A 334 -12.95 4.03 3.76
C ARG A 334 -14.33 4.68 3.77
N SER A 335 -15.31 3.98 3.21
CA SER A 335 -16.68 4.09 3.71
C SER A 335 -16.83 3.04 4.80
N VAL A 336 -16.79 3.50 6.06
CA VAL A 336 -17.30 2.74 7.21
C VAL A 336 -18.36 3.61 7.85
N SER A 337 -19.60 3.14 7.78
CA SER A 337 -20.68 3.63 8.62
C SER A 337 -20.37 3.31 10.09
N THR A 338 -20.36 4.37 10.91
CA THR A 338 -20.73 4.42 12.35
C THR A 338 -20.23 3.33 13.30
N ALA A 339 -19.20 3.65 14.11
CA ALA A 339 -19.26 3.76 15.58
C ALA A 339 -17.86 3.81 16.23
N GLY A 340 -17.60 4.85 17.04
CA GLY A 340 -16.64 4.82 18.17
C GLY A 340 -15.13 4.95 17.90
N SER A 341 -14.56 6.15 18.14
CA SER A 341 -13.40 6.48 19.03
C SER A 341 -12.31 5.40 19.28
N VAL A 342 -10.97 5.59 19.26
CA VAL A 342 -10.02 6.70 19.55
C VAL A 342 -8.64 6.39 18.90
N SER A 343 -7.98 7.42 18.37
CA SER A 343 -6.55 7.75 18.13
C SER A 343 -5.38 6.73 18.16
N GLY A 344 -4.45 6.88 17.20
CA GLY A 344 -3.02 6.51 17.28
C GLY A 344 -2.23 6.85 16.01
N LEU A 345 -1.23 7.73 16.11
CA LEU A 345 -0.43 8.34 15.02
C LEU A 345 0.62 7.41 14.36
N GLY A 346 1.04 7.76 13.13
CA GLY A 346 2.36 7.36 12.60
C GLY A 346 2.60 7.69 11.13
N ASN A 347 3.34 8.77 10.87
CA ASN A 347 3.90 9.18 9.57
C ASN A 347 4.65 8.06 8.83
N SER A 348 4.66 8.08 7.49
CA SER A 348 5.84 8.37 6.62
C SER A 348 5.65 7.79 5.20
N ILE A 349 5.59 8.68 4.20
CA ILE A 349 6.64 8.97 3.18
C ILE A 349 6.74 7.91 2.08
N GLY A 350 6.20 8.28 0.91
CA GLY A 350 6.86 8.31 -0.40
C GLY A 350 7.52 7.04 -0.93
N LEU A 351 7.13 6.63 -2.13
CA LEU A 351 8.02 6.52 -3.29
C LEU A 351 7.24 6.02 -4.52
N LEU A 352 7.15 6.90 -5.52
CA LEU A 352 7.13 6.51 -6.94
C LEU A 352 8.44 5.76 -7.25
N PRO A 353 8.44 4.90 -8.28
CA PRO A 353 8.94 5.42 -9.55
C PRO A 353 8.15 4.99 -10.79
N SER A 354 8.14 5.95 -11.71
CA SER A 354 7.95 5.84 -13.16
C SER A 354 8.66 4.65 -13.81
N VAL A 355 8.01 4.07 -14.83
CA VAL A 355 8.73 3.45 -15.96
C VAL A 355 8.00 3.79 -17.27
N THR A 356 8.56 4.77 -17.96
CA THR A 356 8.38 5.04 -19.39
C THR A 356 9.05 3.93 -20.21
N CYS A 357 8.42 3.49 -21.29
CA CYS A 357 9.05 2.65 -22.31
C CYS A 357 8.74 3.16 -23.73
N HIS A 358 9.70 3.85 -24.32
CA HIS A 358 9.91 3.97 -25.77
C HIS A 358 10.89 2.83 -26.17
N SER A 359 10.76 2.09 -27.29
CA SER A 359 11.09 2.51 -28.67
C SER A 359 11.06 1.27 -29.65
N PRO A 360 11.30 1.42 -30.98
CA PRO A 360 10.60 0.71 -32.07
C PRO A 360 11.48 -0.20 -33.00
N THR A 361 10.87 -0.64 -34.13
CA THR A 361 11.44 -0.97 -35.48
C THR A 361 11.43 -2.44 -35.96
N GLY A 362 10.97 -2.65 -37.20
CA GLY A 362 11.16 -3.90 -37.97
C GLY A 362 10.23 -4.01 -39.18
N GLY A 363 10.62 -3.42 -40.32
CA GLY A 363 9.85 -3.40 -41.57
C GLY A 363 9.95 -4.69 -42.39
N HIS A 364 8.95 -4.89 -43.25
CA HIS A 364 9.09 -5.68 -44.47
C HIS A 364 8.17 -5.12 -45.56
N MET A 365 8.77 -4.71 -46.67
CA MET A 365 8.10 -4.24 -47.89
C MET A 365 7.28 -5.36 -48.54
N MET A 366 6.15 -4.99 -49.13
CA MET A 366 5.65 -5.56 -50.39
C MET A 366 4.98 -4.43 -51.19
N LEU A 367 5.54 -4.19 -52.37
CA LEU A 367 5.12 -3.24 -53.39
C LEU A 367 4.01 -3.87 -54.27
N ASP A 368 3.19 -2.99 -54.85
CA ASP A 368 2.28 -3.18 -55.98
C ASP A 368 1.04 -4.07 -55.84
N SER A 369 -0.13 -3.41 -55.88
CA SER A 369 -0.92 -3.42 -57.11
C SER A 369 -2.02 -2.35 -57.07
N SER A 370 -1.98 -1.51 -58.10
CA SER A 370 -2.97 -0.51 -58.49
C SER A 370 -4.39 -1.07 -58.55
N GLY A 371 -5.28 -0.50 -57.74
CA GLY A 371 -6.72 -0.72 -57.83
C GLY A 371 -7.43 0.58 -57.51
N VAL A 372 -7.89 1.28 -58.55
CA VAL A 372 -8.62 2.56 -58.51
C VAL A 372 -9.73 2.52 -57.45
N ARG A 373 -9.43 3.05 -56.26
CA ARG A 373 -10.43 3.30 -55.22
C ARG A 373 -11.13 4.61 -55.56
N LYS A 374 -12.40 4.53 -55.92
CA LYS A 374 -13.31 5.68 -55.84
C LYS A 374 -13.22 6.24 -54.42
N THR A 375 -12.73 7.47 -54.31
CA THR A 375 -12.63 8.23 -53.07
C THR A 375 -14.03 8.48 -52.54
N THR A 376 -14.46 7.64 -51.63
CA THR A 376 -15.65 7.85 -50.80
C THR A 376 -15.40 9.12 -49.99
N SER A 377 -16.23 10.15 -50.17
CA SER A 377 -16.25 11.39 -49.38
C SER A 377 -16.44 11.08 -47.90
N HIS A 378 -15.33 10.90 -47.17
CA HIS A 378 -15.33 10.57 -45.74
C HIS A 378 -14.64 11.65 -44.89
N ARG A 379 -14.62 12.91 -45.35
CA ARG A 379 -13.83 13.96 -44.69
C ARG A 379 -14.56 15.30 -44.54
N TYR A 380 -15.83 15.24 -44.10
CA TYR A 380 -16.59 16.44 -43.71
C TYR A 380 -16.98 16.44 -42.22
N ILE A 381 -16.56 15.42 -41.48
CA ILE A 381 -16.82 15.29 -40.04
C ILE A 381 -15.55 15.81 -39.34
N SER A 382 -15.72 16.87 -38.55
CA SER A 382 -14.77 17.29 -37.50
C SER A 382 -13.72 18.38 -37.80
N THR A 383 -14.02 19.35 -38.66
CA THR A 383 -13.36 20.68 -38.56
C THR A 383 -14.31 21.75 -38.06
N LYS A 384 -15.60 21.69 -38.45
CA LYS A 384 -16.59 22.69 -38.05
C LYS A 384 -16.92 22.74 -36.56
N VAL A 385 -16.70 21.64 -35.83
CA VAL A 385 -16.95 21.61 -34.37
C VAL A 385 -15.83 22.33 -33.61
N LEU A 386 -14.57 22.17 -34.02
CA LEU A 386 -13.42 22.88 -33.44
C LEU A 386 -13.36 24.37 -33.83
N LEU A 387 -13.95 24.74 -34.96
CA LEU A 387 -14.01 26.13 -35.44
C LEU A 387 -15.18 26.95 -34.85
N ALA A 388 -16.09 26.31 -34.11
CA ALA A 388 -17.25 26.97 -33.51
C ALA A 388 -16.97 27.54 -32.10
N GLU A 389 -16.00 26.98 -31.39
CA GLU A 389 -15.45 27.57 -30.17
C GLU A 389 -14.37 28.58 -30.58
N GLY A 390 -14.61 29.87 -30.37
CA GLY A 390 -13.80 30.98 -30.87
C GLY A 390 -12.40 31.15 -30.26
N GLY A 391 -11.71 30.06 -29.94
CA GLY A 391 -10.30 30.06 -29.54
C GLY A 391 -9.40 29.89 -30.76
N GLU A 392 -8.61 30.92 -31.09
CA GLU A 392 -7.52 30.79 -32.06
C GLU A 392 -6.44 29.88 -31.46
N SER A 393 -6.35 28.65 -31.94
CA SER A 393 -5.28 27.71 -31.60
C SER A 393 -4.47 27.34 -32.84
N PRO A 394 -3.16 27.04 -32.69
CA PRO A 394 -2.32 26.57 -33.78
C PRO A 394 -2.93 25.38 -34.55
N PHE A 395 -3.67 24.51 -33.85
CA PHE A 395 -4.38 23.39 -34.45
C PHE A 395 -5.56 23.84 -35.32
N THR A 396 -6.38 24.77 -34.83
CA THR A 396 -7.50 25.32 -35.62
C THR A 396 -7.03 26.07 -36.87
N ASP A 397 -5.88 26.75 -36.81
CA ASP A 397 -5.25 27.39 -37.98
C ASP A 397 -4.74 26.37 -38.99
N HIS A 398 -4.03 25.34 -38.52
CA HIS A 398 -3.58 24.24 -39.35
C HIS A 398 -4.75 23.57 -40.09
N CYS A 399 -5.84 23.28 -39.38
CA CYS A 399 -7.02 22.69 -39.98
C CYS A 399 -7.64 23.56 -41.10
N ARG A 400 -7.71 24.88 -40.90
CA ARG A 400 -8.19 25.82 -41.94
C ARG A 400 -7.28 25.82 -43.17
N ASN A 401 -5.97 25.89 -42.94
CA ASN A 401 -4.98 25.92 -44.01
C ASN A 401 -4.99 24.60 -44.80
N TYR A 402 -5.01 23.46 -44.12
CA TYR A 402 -5.09 22.15 -44.74
C TYR A 402 -6.35 21.98 -45.60
N GLU A 403 -7.52 22.43 -45.12
CA GLU A 403 -8.75 22.37 -45.91
C GLU A 403 -8.67 23.18 -47.20
N ASN A 404 -8.02 24.34 -47.16
CA ASN A 404 -7.84 25.20 -48.33
C ASN A 404 -6.87 24.56 -49.33
N SER A 405 -5.69 24.09 -48.87
CA SER A 405 -4.73 23.37 -49.71
C SER A 405 -5.35 22.12 -50.35
N TYR A 406 -6.07 21.32 -49.57
CA TYR A 406 -6.71 20.09 -50.05
C TYR A 406 -7.80 20.37 -51.09
N LYS A 407 -8.61 21.43 -50.93
CA LYS A 407 -9.61 21.85 -51.93
C LYS A 407 -8.95 22.28 -53.25
N ASN A 408 -7.82 22.99 -53.17
CA ASN A 408 -7.07 23.40 -54.35
C ASN A 408 -6.49 22.18 -55.10
N LEU A 409 -5.79 21.29 -54.40
CA LEU A 409 -5.26 20.05 -54.97
C LEU A 409 -6.37 19.18 -55.58
N GLN A 410 -7.52 19.06 -54.89
CA GLN A 410 -8.66 18.32 -55.40
C GLN A 410 -9.19 18.91 -56.72
N THR A 411 -9.21 20.23 -56.84
CA THR A 411 -9.66 20.93 -58.05
C THR A 411 -8.70 20.70 -59.21
N GLU A 412 -7.39 20.80 -58.99
CA GLU A 412 -6.38 20.56 -60.03
C GLU A 412 -6.34 19.10 -60.49
N ILE A 413 -6.44 18.13 -59.58
CA ILE A 413 -6.59 16.70 -59.93
C ILE A 413 -7.84 16.46 -60.78
N GLN A 414 -8.94 17.17 -60.50
CA GLN A 414 -10.16 17.03 -61.30
C GLN A 414 -9.96 17.58 -62.72
N LYS A 415 -9.31 18.74 -62.87
CA LYS A 415 -8.95 19.30 -64.18
C LYS A 415 -8.09 18.33 -65.00
N LEU A 416 -7.09 17.72 -64.36
CA LEU A 416 -6.21 16.74 -65.02
C LEU A 416 -6.99 15.50 -65.47
N LYS A 417 -7.92 15.01 -64.65
CA LYS A 417 -8.82 13.90 -65.03
C LYS A 417 -9.69 14.25 -66.25
N ASP A 418 -10.23 15.46 -66.28
CA ASP A 418 -11.08 15.90 -67.37
C ASP A 418 -10.28 16.01 -68.69
N GLN A 419 -9.05 16.53 -68.63
CA GLN A 419 -8.12 16.58 -69.77
C GLN A 419 -7.76 15.18 -70.31
N VAL A 420 -7.44 14.24 -69.41
CA VAL A 420 -7.15 12.84 -69.79
C VAL A 420 -8.37 12.16 -70.42
N GLN A 421 -9.57 12.40 -69.89
CA GLN A 421 -10.81 11.86 -70.46
C GLN A 421 -11.13 12.44 -71.83
N GLU A 422 -10.86 13.71 -72.04
CA GLU A 422 -11.03 14.38 -73.34
C GLU A 422 -10.10 13.78 -74.41
N ILE A 423 -8.81 13.64 -74.11
CA ILE A 423 -7.86 12.98 -75.03
C ILE A 423 -8.28 11.53 -75.31
N HIS A 424 -8.70 10.79 -74.28
CA HIS A 424 -9.18 9.42 -74.47
C HIS A 424 -10.42 9.36 -75.38
N ARG A 425 -11.35 10.32 -75.24
CA ARG A 425 -12.54 10.43 -76.10
C ARG A 425 -12.15 10.74 -77.55
N ASP A 426 -11.22 11.66 -77.75
CA ASP A 426 -10.77 12.08 -79.07
C ASP A 426 -10.02 10.96 -79.80
N LEU A 427 -9.16 10.21 -79.10
CA LEU A 427 -8.50 9.01 -79.62
C LEU A 427 -9.50 7.93 -80.03
N THR A 428 -10.46 7.63 -79.15
CA THR A 428 -11.36 6.46 -79.31
C THR A 428 -12.50 6.73 -80.29
N LYS A 429 -12.99 7.98 -80.35
CA LYS A 429 -14.21 8.33 -81.11
C LYS A 429 -13.91 9.11 -82.39
N HIS A 430 -12.91 9.99 -82.35
CA HIS A 430 -12.62 10.91 -83.46
C HIS A 430 -11.45 10.45 -84.35
N HIS A 431 -10.71 9.40 -83.95
CA HIS A 431 -9.49 8.92 -84.64
C HIS A 431 -8.51 10.07 -84.97
N SER A 432 -8.55 11.14 -84.17
CA SER A 432 -7.73 12.31 -84.39
C SER A 432 -6.28 11.98 -84.05
N LEU A 433 -5.34 12.43 -84.90
CA LEU A 433 -3.91 12.37 -84.61
C LEU A 433 -3.63 13.30 -83.41
N ILE A 434 -3.59 12.72 -82.21
CA ILE A 434 -3.18 13.44 -81.00
C ILE A 434 -1.72 13.83 -81.15
N LYS A 435 -1.43 15.12 -80.93
CA LYS A 435 -0.06 15.62 -80.86
C LYS A 435 0.61 15.03 -79.61
N THR A 436 1.74 14.37 -79.79
CA THR A 436 2.56 13.82 -78.71
C THR A 436 2.89 14.85 -77.63
N ASP A 437 3.00 16.11 -78.04
CA ASP A 437 3.33 17.24 -77.17
C ASP A 437 2.25 17.47 -76.09
N THR A 438 0.97 17.36 -76.43
CA THR A 438 -0.14 17.57 -75.48
C THR A 438 -0.23 16.45 -74.43
N MET A 439 0.14 15.21 -74.80
CA MET A 439 0.22 14.11 -73.85
C MET A 439 1.43 14.28 -72.91
N SER A 440 2.55 14.79 -73.43
CA SER A 440 3.73 15.13 -72.62
C SER A 440 3.40 16.19 -71.58
N GLU A 441 2.71 17.26 -71.97
CA GLU A 441 2.29 18.33 -71.05
C GLU A 441 1.41 17.82 -69.90
N ILE A 442 0.50 16.88 -70.16
CA ILE A 442 -0.35 16.26 -69.12
C ILE A 442 0.48 15.38 -68.18
N LEU A 443 1.46 14.65 -68.70
CA LEU A 443 2.37 13.86 -67.87
C LEU A 443 3.22 14.77 -66.98
N ASP A 444 3.76 15.86 -67.52
CA ASP A 444 4.53 16.84 -66.75
C ASP A 444 3.66 17.48 -65.65
N ARG A 445 2.43 17.89 -65.97
CA ARG A 445 1.46 18.41 -65.00
C ARG A 445 1.09 17.38 -63.92
N SER A 446 1.02 16.10 -64.29
CA SER A 446 0.77 15.02 -63.34
C SER A 446 1.93 14.82 -62.37
N LEU A 447 3.17 14.98 -62.83
CA LEU A 447 4.37 14.88 -62.00
C LEU A 447 4.49 16.09 -61.06
N GLU A 448 4.17 17.29 -61.55
CA GLU A 448 4.09 18.50 -60.71
C GLU A 448 3.08 18.32 -59.57
N MET A 449 1.89 17.78 -59.88
CA MET A 449 0.85 17.50 -58.89
C MET A 449 1.30 16.48 -57.83
N GLU A 450 2.03 15.44 -58.22
CA GLU A 450 2.59 14.47 -57.26
C GLU A 450 3.62 15.14 -56.32
N GLY A 451 4.41 16.08 -56.84
CA GLY A 451 5.32 16.91 -56.06
C GLY A 451 4.60 17.81 -55.05
N GLU A 452 3.53 18.50 -55.48
CA GLU A 452 2.71 19.34 -54.59
C GLU A 452 2.02 18.52 -53.48
N ILE A 453 1.45 17.36 -53.81
CA ILE A 453 0.85 16.46 -52.83
C ILE A 453 1.89 15.95 -51.82
N SER A 454 3.08 15.59 -52.30
CA SER A 454 4.17 15.11 -51.44
C SER A 454 4.66 16.22 -50.50
N SER A 455 4.75 17.46 -51.00
CA SER A 455 5.10 18.64 -50.19
C SER A 455 4.05 18.90 -49.10
N GLU A 456 2.77 18.94 -49.45
CA GLU A 456 1.68 19.12 -48.48
C GLU A 456 1.58 17.96 -47.48
N TYR A 457 1.92 16.73 -47.87
CA TYR A 457 2.01 15.61 -46.94
C TYR A 457 3.15 15.81 -45.93
N ALA A 458 4.33 16.23 -46.39
CA ALA A 458 5.49 16.47 -45.54
C ALA A 458 5.25 17.61 -44.54
N THR A 459 4.57 18.69 -44.95
CA THR A 459 4.24 19.80 -44.04
C THR A 459 3.28 19.37 -42.94
N VAL A 460 2.25 18.59 -43.27
CA VAL A 460 1.31 18.02 -42.28
C VAL A 460 2.03 17.05 -41.34
N GLU A 461 2.91 16.20 -41.86
CA GLU A 461 3.65 15.24 -41.05
C GLU A 461 4.63 15.94 -40.08
N MET A 462 5.27 17.03 -40.52
CA MET A 462 6.15 17.84 -39.66
C MET A 462 5.39 18.49 -38.50
N MET A 463 4.14 18.91 -38.71
CA MET A 463 3.32 19.52 -37.67
C MET A 463 2.82 18.52 -36.62
N ARG A 464 2.89 17.20 -36.88
CA ARG A 464 2.49 16.15 -35.92
C ARG A 464 3.21 16.29 -34.59
N ALA A 465 4.55 16.37 -34.61
CA ALA A 465 5.35 16.42 -33.40
C ALA A 465 5.06 17.69 -32.57
N MET A 466 4.85 18.83 -33.23
CA MET A 466 4.48 20.09 -32.57
C MET A 466 3.12 19.97 -31.86
N PHE A 467 2.12 19.38 -32.50
CA PHE A 467 0.82 19.20 -31.86
C PHE A 467 0.85 18.20 -30.72
N GLU A 468 1.61 17.12 -30.84
CA GLU A 468 1.83 16.16 -29.75
C GLU A 468 2.43 16.86 -28.51
N GLU A 469 3.41 17.75 -28.70
CA GLU A 469 3.99 18.55 -27.61
C GLU A 469 2.96 19.49 -26.96
N ILE A 470 2.21 20.25 -27.76
CA ILE A 470 1.16 21.17 -27.26
C ILE A 470 0.06 20.42 -26.49
N TRP A 471 -0.33 19.24 -26.96
CA TRP A 471 -1.33 18.41 -26.30
C TRP A 471 -0.81 17.85 -24.97
N GLU A 472 0.43 17.39 -24.94
CA GLU A 472 1.07 16.88 -23.72
C GLU A 472 1.20 17.98 -22.66
N GLU A 473 1.65 19.18 -23.04
CA GLU A 473 1.70 20.33 -22.13
C GLU A 473 0.32 20.70 -21.56
N THR A 474 -0.71 20.67 -22.41
CA THR A 474 -2.08 20.96 -21.99
C THR A 474 -2.62 19.87 -21.07
N TYR A 475 -2.32 18.61 -21.36
CA TYR A 475 -2.68 17.48 -20.51
C TYR A 475 -2.03 17.60 -19.13
N GLN A 476 -0.73 17.87 -19.07
CA GLN A 476 -0.01 18.05 -17.81
C GLN A 476 -0.52 19.24 -17.00
N ARG A 477 -0.85 20.36 -17.67
CA ARG A 477 -1.45 21.53 -17.01
C ARG A 477 -2.77 21.17 -16.33
N VAL A 478 -3.67 20.51 -17.06
CA VAL A 478 -4.98 20.10 -16.52
C VAL A 478 -4.82 19.07 -15.40
N ALA A 479 -3.87 18.14 -15.51
CA ALA A 479 -3.58 17.18 -14.45
C ALA A 479 -3.13 17.89 -13.16
N ASN A 480 -2.25 18.90 -13.27
CA ASN A 480 -1.82 19.70 -12.12
C ASN A 480 -2.99 20.50 -11.51
N GLU A 481 -3.87 21.07 -12.34
CA GLU A 481 -5.07 21.77 -11.86
C GLU A 481 -6.02 20.83 -11.10
N GLN A 482 -6.20 19.60 -11.57
CA GLN A 482 -6.98 18.57 -10.89
C GLN A 482 -6.36 18.16 -9.56
N GLU A 483 -5.03 17.98 -9.50
CA GLU A 483 -4.32 17.66 -8.25
C GLU A 483 -4.50 18.77 -7.21
N ILE A 484 -4.37 20.04 -7.62
CA ILE A 484 -4.61 21.20 -6.74
C ILE A 484 -6.05 21.20 -6.23
N TYR A 485 -7.02 20.94 -7.10
CA TYR A 485 -8.43 20.89 -6.73
C TYR A 485 -8.73 19.78 -5.72
N GLU A 486 -8.18 18.59 -5.93
CA GLU A 486 -8.33 17.46 -4.98
C GLU A 486 -7.68 17.75 -3.63
N ALA A 487 -6.50 18.38 -3.62
CA ALA A 487 -5.86 18.82 -2.38
C ALA A 487 -6.72 19.84 -1.61
N GLN A 488 -7.32 20.80 -2.31
CA GLN A 488 -8.25 21.77 -1.72
C GLN A 488 -9.49 21.09 -1.13
N LEU A 489 -10.05 20.08 -1.80
CA LEU A 489 -11.15 19.29 -1.26
C LEU A 489 -10.74 18.55 0.01
N HIS A 490 -9.56 17.95 0.02
CA HIS A 490 -9.03 17.25 1.18
C HIS A 490 -8.87 18.20 2.38
N ASP A 491 -8.31 19.40 2.19
CA ASP A 491 -8.15 20.41 3.24
C ASP A 491 -9.51 20.81 3.84
N LEU A 492 -10.53 21.01 3.00
CA LEU A 492 -11.89 21.33 3.47
C LEU A 492 -12.51 20.17 4.27
N VAL A 493 -12.28 18.93 3.87
CA VAL A 493 -12.73 17.75 4.62
C VAL A 493 -12.03 17.65 5.97
N GLN A 494 -10.72 17.92 6.02
CA GLN A 494 -9.96 17.94 7.26
C GLN A 494 -10.51 19.00 8.24
N LEU A 495 -10.71 20.24 7.78
CA LEU A 495 -11.30 21.31 8.61
C LEU A 495 -12.69 20.92 9.13
N LYS A 496 -13.50 20.24 8.32
CA LYS A 496 -14.81 19.73 8.73
C LYS A 496 -14.69 18.68 9.84
N GLN A 497 -13.70 17.80 9.77
CA GLN A 497 -13.44 16.79 10.79
C GLN A 497 -12.95 17.42 12.11
N GLU A 498 -12.03 18.37 12.03
CA GLU A 498 -11.55 19.14 13.19
C GLU A 498 -12.70 19.88 13.89
N ASN A 499 -13.57 20.56 13.12
CA ASN A 499 -14.75 21.23 13.67
C ASN A 499 -15.74 20.25 14.32
N SER A 500 -15.90 19.04 13.77
CA SER A 500 -16.72 17.98 14.38
C SER A 500 -16.16 17.54 15.73
N TYR A 501 -14.83 17.40 15.83
CA TYR A 501 -14.14 17.08 17.07
C TYR A 501 -14.31 18.18 18.12
N LEU A 502 -14.09 19.45 17.73
CA LEU A 502 -14.31 20.61 18.60
C LEU A 502 -15.77 20.70 19.08
N THR A 503 -16.73 20.44 18.20
CA THR A 503 -18.16 20.40 18.55
C THR A 503 -18.45 19.32 19.60
N THR A 504 -17.81 18.15 19.48
CA THR A 504 -17.98 17.06 20.44
C THR A 504 -17.43 17.43 21.82
N ILE A 505 -16.23 18.01 21.87
CA ILE A 505 -15.64 18.53 23.12
C ILE A 505 -16.53 19.61 23.73
N ALA A 506 -16.97 20.59 22.92
CA ALA A 506 -17.81 21.68 23.39
C ALA A 506 -19.14 21.18 23.99
N ARG A 507 -19.74 20.13 23.40
CA ARG A 507 -20.93 19.48 23.96
C ARG A 507 -20.65 18.84 25.32
N GLN A 508 -19.53 18.12 25.46
CA GLN A 508 -19.15 17.51 26.75
C GLN A 508 -18.90 18.58 27.82
N ILE A 509 -18.13 19.62 27.50
CA ILE A 509 -17.89 20.76 28.40
C ILE A 509 -19.22 21.42 28.78
N GLY A 510 -20.13 21.63 27.81
CA GLY A 510 -21.46 22.18 28.08
C GLY A 510 -22.25 21.35 29.09
N LEU A 511 -22.24 20.02 28.97
CA LEU A 511 -22.88 19.12 29.94
C LEU A 511 -22.23 19.23 31.33
N TYR A 512 -20.91 19.32 31.41
CA TYR A 512 -20.18 19.55 32.66
C TYR A 512 -20.54 20.89 33.28
N ILE A 513 -20.56 21.98 32.52
CA ILE A 513 -20.96 23.32 32.99
C ILE A 513 -22.39 23.28 33.52
N CYS A 514 -23.34 22.67 32.80
CA CYS A 514 -24.72 22.52 33.29
C CYS A 514 -24.79 21.71 34.60
N SER A 515 -23.98 20.67 34.75
CA SER A 515 -23.91 19.89 35.99
C SER A 515 -23.35 20.72 37.15
N LEU A 516 -22.30 21.51 36.91
CA LEU A 516 -21.69 22.42 37.89
C LEU A 516 -22.65 23.56 38.27
N SER A 517 -23.38 24.14 37.33
CA SER A 517 -24.41 25.14 37.60
C SER A 517 -25.51 24.58 38.51
N LYS A 518 -25.97 23.35 38.27
CA LYS A 518 -26.95 22.67 39.14
C LYS A 518 -26.40 22.38 40.54
N VAL A 519 -25.12 22.04 40.67
CA VAL A 519 -24.45 21.85 41.97
C VAL A 519 -24.29 23.19 42.69
N LYS A 520 -23.89 24.25 41.98
CA LYS A 520 -23.80 25.62 42.52
C LYS A 520 -25.15 26.11 43.03
N GLU A 521 -26.22 25.88 42.28
CA GLU A 521 -27.60 26.23 42.69
C GLU A 521 -28.07 25.48 43.95
N ARG A 522 -27.55 24.26 44.18
CA ARG A 522 -27.79 23.50 45.42
C ARG A 522 -26.95 23.97 46.61
N LEU A 523 -25.74 24.49 46.36
CA LEU A 523 -24.83 24.99 47.39
C LEU A 523 -25.13 26.44 47.79
N GLU A 524 -25.68 27.25 46.89
CA GLU A 524 -26.21 28.59 47.15
C GLU A 524 -27.73 28.63 46.90
N PRO A 525 -28.57 28.06 47.79
CA PRO A 525 -30.01 28.28 47.70
C PRO A 525 -30.26 29.77 47.88
N ARG A 526 -30.71 30.46 46.82
CA ARG A 526 -31.20 31.84 46.91
C ARG A 526 -32.12 31.97 48.14
N PRO A 527 -31.95 32.96 49.02
CA PRO A 527 -32.78 33.14 50.21
C PRO A 527 -34.17 33.67 49.82
N LEU A 528 -34.97 32.86 49.13
CA LEU A 528 -36.37 33.14 48.81
C LEU A 528 -37.35 32.46 49.78
N CYS A 529 -36.85 31.72 50.78
CA CYS A 529 -37.68 31.03 51.78
C CYS A 529 -37.76 31.73 53.16
N ILE A 530 -37.06 32.85 53.39
CA ILE A 530 -37.17 33.59 54.67
C ILE A 530 -38.26 34.68 54.61
N MET A 531 -38.67 35.13 53.43
CA MET A 531 -39.70 36.20 53.29
C MET A 531 -41.16 35.72 53.29
N LEU A 532 -41.43 34.40 53.30
CA LEU A 532 -42.81 33.87 53.28
C LEU A 532 -43.29 33.26 54.61
N ARG A 533 -42.47 33.28 55.67
CA ARG A 533 -42.92 32.94 57.04
C ARG A 533 -43.15 34.15 57.96
N ALA A 534 -42.87 35.38 57.51
CA ALA A 534 -43.08 36.60 58.29
C ALA A 534 -44.41 37.34 58.01
N SER A 535 -45.25 36.88 57.09
CA SER A 535 -46.55 37.53 56.77
C SER A 535 -47.78 36.66 57.05
N LYS A 536 -47.68 35.64 57.91
CA LYS A 536 -48.85 34.85 58.35
C LYS A 536 -49.15 34.87 59.84
N TYR A 537 -48.45 35.68 60.63
CA TYR A 537 -48.81 35.98 62.00
C TYR A 537 -48.47 37.45 62.29
N ILE A 538 -49.45 38.33 62.06
CA ILE A 538 -49.61 39.49 62.92
C ILE A 538 -50.22 38.95 64.21
N CYS A 539 -49.54 39.16 65.33
CA CYS A 539 -50.20 39.69 66.51
C CYS A 539 -49.38 40.86 67.00
#